data_AF-A0A819LXL2-F1
#
_entry.id   AF-A0A819LXL2-F1
#
_cell.length_a   1.000
_cell.length_b   1.000
_cell.length_c   1.000
_cell.angle_alpha   90.00
_cell.angle_beta   90.00
_cell.angle_gamma   90.00
#
_symmetry.space_group_name_H-M   'P 1'
#
loop_
_entity.id
_entity.type
_entity.pdbx_description
1 polymer ?
#
loop_
_entity_poly.entity_id
_entity_poly.type
_entity_poly.pdbx_seq_one_letter_code
_entity_poly.pdbx_strand_id
1 'polypeptide(L)'
;MNVNSMTSFNGTSSKNIHLEASHSSNKTHSNRSRLKPLTNVNRTKTKPHRVTNQDLLNPCRSPYVKTNGTTCGLKEIMIGRCQEYQYVKRGLFLTNQPYIKNCTQLYEAFESAVRYKSYCNMNMSTYERYFDLALDGVHVINRAMFWSGTYTIAHAYGANGRNYVTLEDTLAAAMVDGLIWCGKENDTEGFDFFSCPYICKDNKWADFAFWGLASKTFAQLASGEIYVILNGSQANHRSAFRNNSYFASFELPNLRQNGTYRVTKVNVLVLHSPDGTVVERCGEKSLFDLEELVRSQGFDYACEDDPEELILIMCSNKWEARECQIARQALRQTWDIKLYGKSNSNRNSLSLIVFSCLFFIQYYSLKIISGSM
;
A
#
# COMPACT_ATOMS: atom_id res chain seq x y z
N MET A 1 -27.06 -20.97 45.47
CA MET A 1 -28.41 -20.38 45.43
C MET A 1 -28.33 -18.97 45.98
N ASN A 2 -28.24 -17.97 45.11
CA ASN A 2 -28.89 -16.68 45.35
C ASN A 2 -28.98 -15.95 44.00
N VAL A 3 -30.17 -15.43 43.73
CA VAL A 3 -30.69 -15.00 42.44
C VAL A 3 -31.02 -13.51 42.54
N ASN A 4 -30.84 -12.80 41.41
CA ASN A 4 -31.30 -11.45 41.07
C ASN A 4 -30.50 -10.23 41.54
N SER A 5 -29.85 -9.59 40.56
CA SER A 5 -30.23 -8.24 40.12
C SER A 5 -29.77 -8.03 38.69
N MET A 6 -30.69 -8.26 37.74
CA MET A 6 -30.59 -7.85 36.34
C MET A 6 -31.25 -6.48 36.25
N THR A 7 -30.50 -5.45 35.89
CA THR A 7 -31.07 -4.19 35.39
C THR A 7 -30.58 -3.98 33.96
N SER A 8 -31.57 -3.98 33.06
CA SER A 8 -31.46 -3.75 31.64
C SER A 8 -31.08 -2.29 31.34
N PHE A 9 -30.08 -2.07 30.50
CA PHE A 9 -29.96 -0.83 29.73
C PHE A 9 -30.16 -1.15 28.25
N ASN A 10 -31.39 -0.94 27.78
CA ASN A 10 -31.69 -0.76 26.37
C ASN A 10 -31.19 0.63 25.96
N GLY A 11 -30.19 0.65 25.08
CA GLY A 11 -29.67 1.86 24.45
C GLY A 11 -29.37 1.55 22.99
N THR A 12 -30.41 1.50 22.16
CA THR A 12 -30.32 1.48 20.70
C THR A 12 -29.66 2.78 20.21
N SER A 13 -28.37 2.71 19.89
CA SER A 13 -27.71 3.70 19.04
C SER A 13 -27.11 2.96 17.86
N SER A 14 -27.89 2.84 16.79
CA SER A 14 -27.42 2.41 15.48
C SER A 14 -26.52 3.54 14.94
N LYS A 15 -25.24 3.50 15.31
CA LYS A 15 -24.22 4.35 14.71
C LYS A 15 -23.81 3.71 13.40
N ASN A 16 -24.16 4.37 12.28
CA ASN A 16 -23.60 4.05 10.97
C ASN A 16 -22.08 4.04 11.07
N ILE A 17 -21.51 2.85 10.89
CA ILE A 17 -20.07 2.66 10.86
C ILE A 17 -19.62 3.09 9.46
N HIS A 18 -18.84 4.15 9.37
CA HIS A 18 -18.14 4.54 8.14
C HIS A 18 -16.74 3.94 8.20
N LEU A 19 -16.50 2.84 7.49
CA LEU A 19 -15.15 2.33 7.21
C LEU A 19 -14.71 2.90 5.86
N GLU A 20 -13.68 3.75 5.86
CA GLU A 20 -13.12 4.32 4.63
C GLU A 20 -12.17 3.31 3.99
N ALA A 21 -12.61 2.71 2.87
CA ALA A 21 -11.72 2.14 1.88
C ALA A 21 -10.83 3.27 1.33
N SER A 22 -9.51 3.07 1.39
CA SER A 22 -8.54 4.03 0.88
C SER A 22 -8.40 3.89 -0.64
N HIS A 23 -9.37 4.40 -1.39
CA HIS A 23 -9.20 4.61 -2.82
C HIS A 23 -8.55 5.97 -3.07
N SER A 24 -7.29 5.93 -3.49
CA SER A 24 -6.54 7.08 -4.01
C SER A 24 -7.23 7.65 -5.24
N SER A 25 -8.04 8.69 -5.06
CA SER A 25 -8.54 9.51 -6.17
C SER A 25 -7.43 10.46 -6.63
N ASN A 26 -6.73 10.08 -7.70
CA ASN A 26 -5.75 10.96 -8.37
C ASN A 26 -6.45 12.19 -8.96
N LYS A 27 -6.49 13.30 -8.23
CA LYS A 27 -6.75 14.64 -8.78
C LYS A 27 -5.44 15.20 -9.32
N THR A 28 -5.29 15.20 -10.64
CA THR A 28 -4.19 15.87 -11.33
C THR A 28 -4.42 17.38 -11.34
N HIS A 29 -3.69 18.12 -10.49
CA HIS A 29 -3.53 19.56 -10.64
C HIS A 29 -2.44 19.85 -11.68
N SER A 30 -2.86 20.35 -12.84
CA SER A 30 -1.98 20.84 -13.90
C SER A 30 -1.33 22.16 -13.46
N ASN A 31 -0.05 22.11 -13.05
CA ASN A 31 0.80 23.30 -13.00
C ASN A 31 1.69 23.36 -14.25
N ARG A 32 1.52 24.44 -15.00
CA ARG A 32 2.10 24.66 -16.33
C ARG A 32 3.48 25.30 -16.19
N SER A 33 4.54 24.50 -16.16
CA SER A 33 5.91 24.99 -16.33
C SER A 33 6.35 24.87 -17.80
N ARG A 34 6.86 25.98 -18.32
CA ARG A 34 7.10 26.28 -19.74
C ARG A 34 8.40 25.64 -20.21
N LEU A 35 8.36 24.41 -20.72
CA LEU A 35 9.47 23.78 -21.44
C LEU A 35 9.41 24.10 -22.93
N LYS A 36 10.54 24.52 -23.52
CA LYS A 36 10.69 24.84 -24.95
C LYS A 36 10.57 23.57 -25.81
N PRO A 37 10.05 23.65 -27.05
CA PRO A 37 9.74 22.47 -27.85
C PRO A 37 11.00 21.91 -28.53
N LEU A 38 11.24 20.61 -28.35
CA LEU A 38 12.08 19.82 -29.25
C LEU A 38 11.30 19.56 -30.54
N THR A 39 11.88 19.97 -31.66
CA THR A 39 11.31 19.84 -33.00
C THR A 39 11.43 18.42 -33.55
N ASN A 40 10.37 18.02 -34.27
CA ASN A 40 10.27 16.92 -35.22
C ASN A 40 10.38 15.48 -34.70
N VAL A 41 9.28 15.02 -34.08
CA VAL A 41 8.83 13.62 -34.19
C VAL A 41 7.60 13.62 -35.08
N ASN A 42 7.64 12.88 -36.20
CA ASN A 42 6.49 12.61 -37.06
C ASN A 42 5.43 11.83 -36.26
N ARG A 43 4.58 12.54 -35.50
CA ARG A 43 3.35 11.99 -34.93
C ARG A 43 2.37 11.80 -36.09
N THR A 44 2.15 10.56 -36.48
CA THR A 44 0.87 10.16 -37.06
C THR A 44 -0.23 10.67 -36.13
N LYS A 45 -1.01 11.65 -36.60
CA LYS A 45 -2.17 12.18 -35.86
C LYS A 45 -3.21 11.07 -35.80
N THR A 46 -3.13 10.21 -34.81
CA THR A 46 -4.27 9.37 -34.42
C THR A 46 -5.41 10.31 -34.05
N LYS A 47 -6.52 10.25 -34.80
CA LYS A 47 -7.72 11.03 -34.49
C LYS A 47 -8.16 10.66 -33.06
N PRO A 48 -8.53 11.64 -32.22
CA PRO A 48 -9.06 11.32 -30.89
C PRO A 48 -10.29 10.42 -31.04
N HIS A 49 -10.34 9.33 -30.28
CA HIS A 49 -11.47 8.40 -30.27
C HIS A 49 -12.73 9.16 -29.84
N ARG A 50 -13.72 9.28 -30.73
CA ARG A 50 -15.02 9.88 -30.40
C ARG A 50 -15.84 8.80 -29.69
N VAL A 51 -16.15 9.01 -28.41
CA VAL A 51 -17.08 8.15 -27.66
C VAL A 51 -18.41 8.08 -28.41
N THR A 52 -18.88 6.88 -28.70
CA THR A 52 -20.10 6.61 -29.44
C THR A 52 -21.26 6.27 -28.50
N ASN A 53 -22.49 6.34 -28.99
CA ASN A 53 -23.66 5.87 -28.22
C ASN A 53 -23.57 4.38 -27.89
N GLN A 54 -22.83 3.59 -28.67
CA GLN A 54 -22.59 2.18 -28.41
C GLN A 54 -21.66 1.97 -27.20
N ASP A 55 -20.69 2.87 -27.00
CA ASP A 55 -19.79 2.86 -25.83
C ASP A 55 -20.54 3.23 -24.54
N LEU A 56 -21.61 4.01 -24.65
CA LEU A 56 -22.53 4.31 -23.54
C LEU A 56 -23.47 3.14 -23.22
N LEU A 57 -23.59 2.14 -24.10
CA LEU A 57 -24.40 0.93 -23.88
C LEU A 57 -23.57 -0.24 -23.34
N ASN A 58 -22.26 -0.22 -23.53
CA ASN A 58 -21.33 -1.16 -22.90
C ASN A 58 -20.01 -0.42 -22.59
N PRO A 59 -19.75 -0.07 -21.33
CA PRO A 59 -18.60 0.75 -20.93
C PRO A 59 -17.27 0.03 -21.14
N CYS A 60 -17.29 -1.30 -21.30
CA CYS A 60 -16.09 -2.11 -21.52
C CYS A 60 -15.65 -2.18 -22.98
N ARG A 61 -16.40 -1.59 -23.92
CA ARG A 61 -15.99 -1.51 -25.34
C ARG A 61 -14.91 -0.46 -25.61
N SER A 62 -14.77 0.52 -24.73
CA SER A 62 -13.84 1.63 -24.95
C SER A 62 -13.06 1.95 -23.68
N PRO A 63 -11.71 1.93 -23.72
CA PRO A 63 -10.88 2.28 -22.56
C PRO A 63 -10.98 3.77 -22.17
N TYR A 64 -11.66 4.58 -22.99
CA TYR A 64 -11.86 6.01 -22.75
C TYR A 64 -13.09 6.32 -21.89
N VAL A 65 -13.99 5.35 -21.71
CA VAL A 65 -15.15 5.52 -20.83
C VAL A 65 -14.70 5.18 -19.40
N LYS A 66 -14.67 6.21 -18.53
CA LYS A 66 -14.43 6.00 -17.10
C LYS A 66 -15.75 5.73 -16.41
N THR A 67 -15.93 4.53 -15.89
CA THR A 67 -17.03 4.18 -14.99
C THR A 67 -16.53 3.95 -13.57
N ASN A 68 -17.43 4.08 -12.61
CA ASN A 68 -17.20 3.63 -11.22
C ASN A 68 -17.82 2.24 -11.01
N GLY A 69 -18.10 1.52 -12.09
CA GLY A 69 -18.63 0.16 -12.06
C GLY A 69 -17.52 -0.88 -11.96
N THR A 70 -17.92 -2.13 -12.09
CA THR A 70 -17.02 -3.29 -12.13
C THR A 70 -15.92 -3.07 -13.16
N THR A 71 -14.68 -3.42 -12.81
CA THR A 71 -13.53 -3.28 -13.71
C THR A 71 -13.74 -4.15 -14.95
N CYS A 72 -13.65 -3.53 -16.12
CA CYS A 72 -13.70 -4.25 -17.40
C CYS A 72 -12.53 -5.23 -17.54
N GLY A 73 -12.81 -6.44 -18.06
CA GLY A 73 -11.82 -7.51 -18.16
C GLY A 73 -11.47 -8.16 -16.81
N LEU A 74 -12.40 -8.10 -15.84
CA LEU A 74 -12.20 -8.60 -14.47
C LEU A 74 -11.61 -10.02 -14.45
N LYS A 75 -12.18 -10.93 -15.25
CA LYS A 75 -11.74 -12.33 -15.35
C LYS A 75 -10.29 -12.44 -15.82
N GLU A 76 -9.97 -11.78 -16.92
CA GLU A 76 -8.66 -11.83 -17.55
C GLU A 76 -7.59 -11.24 -16.63
N ILE A 77 -7.91 -10.11 -15.97
CA ILE A 77 -7.02 -9.46 -15.01
C ILE A 77 -6.76 -10.36 -13.80
N MET A 78 -7.82 -10.90 -13.17
CA MET A 78 -7.68 -11.76 -11.99
C MET A 78 -6.89 -13.03 -12.30
N ILE A 79 -7.20 -13.71 -13.41
CA ILE A 79 -6.46 -14.90 -13.84
C ILE A 79 -5.00 -14.53 -14.14
N GLY A 80 -4.75 -13.45 -14.88
CA GLY A 80 -3.40 -12.99 -15.21
C GLY A 80 -2.56 -12.69 -13.97
N ARG A 81 -3.11 -11.97 -12.99
CA ARG A 81 -2.44 -11.67 -11.72
C ARG A 81 -2.18 -12.92 -10.87
N CYS A 82 -3.11 -13.87 -10.87
CA CYS A 82 -2.89 -15.16 -10.22
C CYS A 82 -1.71 -15.93 -10.87
N GLN A 83 -1.60 -15.92 -12.20
CA GLN A 83 -0.47 -16.54 -12.89
C GLN A 83 0.85 -15.82 -12.55
N GLU A 84 0.88 -14.49 -12.66
CA GLU A 84 2.05 -13.68 -12.28
C GLU A 84 2.48 -13.94 -10.84
N TYR A 85 1.52 -13.98 -9.91
CA TYR A 85 1.81 -14.27 -8.51
C TYR A 85 2.54 -15.61 -8.36
N GLN A 86 2.01 -16.67 -8.97
CA GLN A 86 2.53 -18.02 -8.78
C GLN A 86 3.91 -18.26 -9.40
N TYR A 87 4.17 -17.65 -10.57
CA TYR A 87 5.38 -17.90 -11.35
C TYR A 87 6.46 -16.84 -11.16
N VAL A 88 6.10 -15.62 -10.76
CA VAL A 88 7.04 -14.48 -10.62
C VAL A 88 7.21 -14.06 -9.17
N LYS A 89 6.12 -13.92 -8.41
CA LYS A 89 6.17 -13.33 -7.05
C LYS A 89 6.36 -14.36 -5.94
N ARG A 90 5.77 -15.55 -6.05
CA ARG A 90 5.72 -16.59 -5.01
C ARG A 90 7.09 -16.95 -4.43
N GLY A 91 8.09 -17.10 -5.30
CA GLY A 91 9.46 -17.46 -4.90
C GLY A 91 10.25 -16.34 -4.23
N LEU A 92 9.75 -15.10 -4.25
CA LEU A 92 10.47 -13.94 -3.71
C LEU A 92 10.37 -13.82 -2.18
N PHE A 93 9.34 -14.39 -1.55
CA PHE A 93 9.10 -14.20 -0.12
C PHE A 93 8.42 -15.35 0.62
N LEU A 94 7.89 -16.37 -0.07
CA LEU A 94 7.26 -17.56 0.53
C LEU A 94 7.97 -18.84 0.04
N THR A 95 9.12 -19.13 0.64
CA THR A 95 10.07 -20.14 0.15
C THR A 95 9.60 -21.60 0.24
N ASN A 96 8.45 -21.88 0.86
CA ASN A 96 7.96 -23.24 1.12
C ASN A 96 6.49 -23.46 0.71
N GLN A 97 6.05 -22.86 -0.40
CA GLN A 97 4.69 -23.01 -0.93
C GLN A 97 4.59 -24.23 -1.88
N PRO A 98 4.00 -25.37 -1.47
CA PRO A 98 4.11 -26.61 -2.25
C PRO A 98 3.13 -26.70 -3.44
N TYR A 99 2.11 -25.83 -3.55
CA TYR A 99 1.01 -26.08 -4.48
C TYR A 99 0.71 -24.92 -5.45
N ILE A 100 0.55 -25.25 -6.73
CA ILE A 100 0.03 -24.35 -7.75
C ILE A 100 -1.49 -24.34 -7.64
N LYS A 101 -2.07 -23.17 -7.40
CA LYS A 101 -3.52 -22.92 -7.38
C LYS A 101 -4.10 -22.88 -8.78
N ASN A 102 -5.32 -23.40 -8.90
CA ASN A 102 -6.12 -23.26 -10.09
C ASN A 102 -6.72 -21.84 -10.16
N CYS A 103 -6.08 -20.96 -10.94
CA CYS A 103 -6.51 -19.57 -11.09
C CYS A 103 -7.93 -19.43 -11.64
N THR A 104 -8.36 -20.35 -12.51
CA THR A 104 -9.73 -20.36 -13.04
C THR A 104 -10.73 -20.66 -11.94
N GLN A 105 -10.47 -21.68 -11.12
CA GLN A 105 -11.32 -22.04 -9.98
C GLN A 105 -11.37 -20.92 -8.92
N LEU A 106 -10.25 -20.24 -8.69
CA LEU A 106 -10.20 -19.06 -7.82
C LEU A 106 -11.11 -17.94 -8.35
N TYR A 107 -11.00 -17.62 -9.64
CA TYR A 107 -11.89 -16.64 -10.27
C TYR A 107 -13.36 -17.07 -10.17
N GLU A 108 -13.69 -18.32 -10.47
CA GLU A 108 -15.07 -18.83 -10.41
C GLU A 108 -15.65 -18.75 -9.00
N ALA A 109 -14.85 -19.01 -7.96
CA ALA A 109 -15.27 -18.85 -6.57
C ALA A 109 -15.53 -17.38 -6.22
N PHE A 110 -14.68 -16.47 -6.68
CA PHE A 110 -14.89 -15.03 -6.54
C PHE A 110 -16.12 -14.55 -7.31
N GLU A 111 -16.27 -14.96 -8.57
CA GLU A 111 -17.40 -14.62 -9.43
C GLU A 111 -18.70 -15.09 -8.79
N SER A 112 -18.76 -16.33 -8.31
CA SER A 112 -19.93 -16.87 -7.62
C SER A 112 -20.28 -16.13 -6.33
N ALA A 113 -19.28 -15.50 -5.68
CA ALA A 113 -19.51 -14.68 -4.50
C ALA A 113 -20.27 -13.39 -4.85
N VAL A 114 -20.05 -12.81 -6.02
CA VAL A 114 -20.48 -11.44 -6.38
C VAL A 114 -21.59 -11.42 -7.44
N ARG A 115 -21.48 -12.24 -8.48
CA ARG A 115 -22.31 -12.18 -9.69
C ARG A 115 -23.78 -12.45 -9.35
N TYR A 116 -24.66 -11.67 -9.97
CA TYR A 116 -26.13 -11.71 -9.78
C TYR A 116 -26.61 -11.40 -8.35
N LYS A 117 -25.77 -10.81 -7.50
CA LYS A 117 -26.14 -10.45 -6.12
C LYS A 117 -26.12 -8.94 -5.92
N SER A 118 -26.94 -8.46 -4.99
CA SER A 118 -26.89 -7.08 -4.53
C SER A 118 -25.54 -6.74 -3.90
N TYR A 119 -24.94 -5.63 -4.33
CA TYR A 119 -23.74 -5.08 -3.72
C TYR A 119 -23.92 -4.75 -2.23
N CYS A 120 -25.15 -4.50 -1.76
CA CYS A 120 -25.47 -4.03 -0.41
C CYS A 120 -25.98 -5.10 0.58
N ASN A 121 -25.82 -6.39 0.27
CA ASN A 121 -26.19 -7.48 1.16
C ASN A 121 -25.08 -8.54 1.26
N MET A 122 -23.85 -8.07 1.46
CA MET A 122 -22.64 -8.89 1.48
C MET A 122 -22.08 -8.99 2.90
N ASN A 123 -21.48 -10.12 3.24
CA ASN A 123 -20.80 -10.34 4.51
C ASN A 123 -19.49 -11.12 4.26
N MET A 124 -18.62 -11.23 5.28
CA MET A 124 -17.34 -11.93 5.14
C MET A 124 -17.51 -13.37 4.64
N SER A 125 -18.53 -14.09 5.14
CA SER A 125 -18.75 -15.49 4.73
C SER A 125 -19.10 -15.65 3.26
N THR A 126 -19.52 -14.57 2.59
CA THR A 126 -19.77 -14.56 1.14
C THR A 126 -18.50 -14.92 0.34
N TYR A 127 -17.31 -14.62 0.87
CA TYR A 127 -16.03 -14.87 0.21
C TYR A 127 -15.24 -16.04 0.81
N GLU A 128 -15.76 -16.75 1.82
CA GLU A 128 -15.03 -17.85 2.50
C GLU A 128 -14.46 -18.86 1.51
N ARG A 129 -15.29 -19.33 0.56
CA ARG A 129 -14.84 -20.30 -0.45
C ARG A 129 -13.66 -19.80 -1.30
N TYR A 130 -13.64 -18.51 -1.64
CA TYR A 130 -12.54 -17.91 -2.38
C TYR A 130 -11.26 -17.91 -1.55
N PHE A 131 -11.34 -17.50 -0.28
CA PHE A 131 -10.20 -17.51 0.62
C PHE A 131 -9.70 -18.92 0.92
N ASP A 132 -10.57 -19.90 1.14
CA ASP A 132 -10.19 -21.30 1.36
C ASP A 132 -9.35 -21.88 0.19
N LEU A 133 -9.69 -21.48 -1.03
CA LEU A 133 -8.93 -21.86 -2.21
C LEU A 133 -7.59 -21.13 -2.31
N ALA A 134 -7.57 -19.83 -1.97
CA ALA A 134 -6.40 -18.97 -2.11
C ALA A 134 -5.37 -19.19 -1.00
N LEU A 135 -5.82 -19.60 0.18
CA LEU A 135 -4.97 -19.75 1.36
C LEU A 135 -4.06 -20.97 1.25
N ASP A 136 -2.86 -20.77 1.78
CA ASP A 136 -1.83 -21.80 1.86
C ASP A 136 -1.35 -22.05 3.30
N GLY A 137 -1.86 -21.29 4.27
CA GLY A 137 -1.50 -21.42 5.68
C GLY A 137 -0.05 -21.02 6.01
N VAL A 138 0.67 -20.38 5.07
CA VAL A 138 2.05 -19.94 5.32
C VAL A 138 2.06 -18.66 6.15
N HIS A 139 2.75 -18.74 7.29
CA HIS A 139 2.94 -17.63 8.20
C HIS A 139 3.96 -16.62 7.67
N VAL A 140 3.66 -15.34 7.83
CA VAL A 140 4.58 -14.23 7.54
C VAL A 140 5.34 -13.89 8.81
N ILE A 141 6.60 -14.30 8.88
CA ILE A 141 7.44 -14.16 10.06
C ILE A 141 8.26 -12.87 9.96
N ASN A 142 8.18 -12.01 10.99
CA ASN A 142 8.98 -10.79 11.19
C ASN A 142 8.89 -9.72 10.07
N ARG A 143 7.92 -9.86 9.15
CA ARG A 143 7.85 -9.04 7.92
C ARG A 143 6.43 -8.60 7.55
N ALA A 144 5.42 -8.93 8.35
CA ALA A 144 4.06 -8.52 8.06
C ALA A 144 3.92 -7.01 8.27
N MET A 145 3.39 -6.31 7.27
CA MET A 145 3.21 -4.86 7.29
C MET A 145 1.75 -4.49 7.04
N PHE A 146 1.18 -3.82 8.02
CA PHE A 146 -0.13 -3.19 7.95
C PHE A 146 0.06 -1.70 7.69
N TRP A 147 -0.98 -1.02 7.24
CA TRP A 147 -0.90 0.38 6.91
C TRP A 147 -2.28 1.05 7.00
N SER A 148 -2.31 2.35 7.25
CA SER A 148 -3.56 3.12 7.28
C SER A 148 -3.35 4.52 6.71
N GLY A 149 -3.97 4.80 5.56
CA GLY A 149 -3.79 6.08 4.86
C GLY A 149 -2.41 6.26 4.22
N THR A 150 -1.65 5.17 4.06
CA THR A 150 -0.24 5.13 3.64
C THR A 150 0.03 4.07 2.56
N TYR A 151 -0.99 3.71 1.76
CA TYR A 151 -0.91 2.68 0.71
C TYR A 151 0.39 2.79 -0.12
N THR A 152 0.62 3.93 -0.77
CA THR A 152 1.72 4.08 -1.72
C THR A 152 3.09 3.87 -1.07
N ILE A 153 3.31 4.41 0.13
CA ILE A 153 4.60 4.32 0.80
C ILE A 153 4.82 2.93 1.41
N ALA A 154 3.77 2.29 1.94
CA ALA A 154 3.84 0.92 2.44
C ALA A 154 4.20 -0.08 1.34
N HIS A 155 3.58 0.04 0.16
CA HIS A 155 3.88 -0.83 -0.98
C HIS A 155 5.27 -0.56 -1.58
N ALA A 156 5.69 0.71 -1.64
CA ALA A 156 7.04 1.05 -2.07
C ALA A 156 8.10 0.46 -1.13
N TYR A 157 7.87 0.53 0.18
CA TYR A 157 8.81 0.02 1.18
C TYR A 157 8.81 -1.51 1.27
N GLY A 158 7.63 -2.15 1.15
CA GLY A 158 7.48 -3.60 1.09
C GLY A 158 8.16 -4.23 -0.13
N ALA A 159 8.27 -3.47 -1.23
CA ALA A 159 8.98 -3.85 -2.44
C ALA A 159 8.49 -5.19 -3.04
N ASN A 160 7.16 -5.34 -3.15
CA ASN A 160 6.47 -6.56 -3.59
C ASN A 160 6.84 -7.79 -2.72
N GLY A 161 6.63 -7.68 -1.40
CA GLY A 161 6.93 -8.76 -0.45
C GLY A 161 8.41 -9.00 -0.12
N ARG A 162 9.36 -8.35 -0.81
CA ARG A 162 10.80 -8.62 -0.63
C ARG A 162 11.31 -8.17 0.74
N ASN A 163 10.97 -6.95 1.13
CA ASN A 163 11.37 -6.39 2.42
C ASN A 163 10.30 -6.71 3.47
N TYR A 164 9.06 -6.36 3.15
CA TYR A 164 7.88 -6.57 3.97
C TYR A 164 6.74 -7.04 3.10
N VAL A 165 5.86 -7.86 3.67
CA VAL A 165 4.68 -8.39 3.01
C VAL A 165 3.48 -7.58 3.49
N THR A 166 2.79 -6.89 2.58
CA THR A 166 1.49 -6.28 2.88
C THR A 166 0.36 -7.26 2.55
N LEU A 167 -0.88 -6.90 2.89
CA LEU A 167 -2.04 -7.72 2.52
C LEU A 167 -2.08 -7.96 1.01
N GLU A 168 -1.81 -6.93 0.22
CA GLU A 168 -1.84 -6.92 -1.25
C GLU A 168 -0.76 -7.79 -1.89
N ASP A 169 0.28 -8.15 -1.14
CA ASP A 169 1.29 -9.12 -1.53
C ASP A 169 0.86 -10.58 -1.31
N THR A 170 -0.36 -10.83 -0.80
CA THR A 170 -0.94 -12.19 -0.69
C THR A 170 -1.74 -12.55 -1.94
N LEU A 171 -1.80 -13.84 -2.31
CA LEU A 171 -2.49 -14.26 -3.54
C LEU A 171 -3.93 -13.75 -3.64
N ALA A 172 -4.69 -13.88 -2.55
CA ALA A 172 -6.10 -13.48 -2.50
C ALA A 172 -6.28 -11.98 -2.79
N ALA A 173 -5.51 -11.12 -2.13
CA ALA A 173 -5.60 -9.69 -2.34
C ALA A 173 -4.97 -9.25 -3.66
N ALA A 174 -3.81 -9.82 -4.03
CA ALA A 174 -3.09 -9.49 -5.27
C ALA A 174 -3.98 -9.62 -6.50
N MET A 175 -4.83 -10.65 -6.55
CA MET A 175 -5.75 -10.87 -7.67
C MET A 175 -6.74 -9.71 -7.88
N VAL A 176 -7.12 -8.99 -6.81
CA VAL A 176 -8.18 -7.97 -6.84
C VAL A 176 -7.72 -6.56 -6.45
N ASP A 177 -6.45 -6.38 -6.11
CA ASP A 177 -5.89 -5.08 -5.69
C ASP A 177 -6.13 -3.97 -6.73
N GLY A 178 -6.76 -2.87 -6.29
CA GLY A 178 -7.16 -1.76 -7.17
C GLY A 178 -8.26 -2.07 -8.19
N LEU A 179 -8.95 -3.22 -8.08
CA LEU A 179 -10.13 -3.52 -8.89
C LEU A 179 -11.41 -3.03 -8.19
N ILE A 180 -12.44 -2.76 -8.98
CA ILE A 180 -13.79 -2.46 -8.51
C ILE A 180 -14.69 -3.60 -8.96
N TRP A 181 -15.62 -4.04 -8.12
CA TRP A 181 -16.60 -5.07 -8.49
C TRP A 181 -17.92 -4.90 -7.75
N CYS A 182 -19.01 -5.16 -8.46
CA CYS A 182 -20.33 -5.26 -7.87
C CYS A 182 -21.24 -6.10 -8.76
N GLY A 183 -22.01 -6.97 -8.10
CA GLY A 183 -23.06 -7.73 -8.77
C GLY A 183 -24.26 -6.85 -9.08
N LYS A 184 -25.04 -7.28 -10.07
CA LYS A 184 -26.33 -6.68 -10.41
C LYS A 184 -27.39 -7.76 -10.50
N GLU A 185 -28.38 -7.66 -9.63
CA GLU A 185 -29.54 -8.56 -9.66
C GLU A 185 -30.32 -8.37 -10.97
N ASN A 186 -30.83 -9.47 -11.53
CA ASN A 186 -31.65 -9.48 -12.74
C ASN A 186 -31.02 -8.84 -14.00
N ASP A 187 -29.68 -8.73 -14.02
CA ASP A 187 -28.92 -8.34 -15.20
C ASP A 187 -28.49 -9.57 -16.01
N THR A 188 -28.29 -9.43 -17.32
CA THR A 188 -27.85 -10.54 -18.18
C THR A 188 -26.40 -10.94 -17.94
N GLU A 189 -25.52 -9.99 -17.67
CA GLU A 189 -24.10 -10.25 -17.42
C GLU A 189 -23.85 -10.56 -15.94
N GLY A 190 -24.69 -10.03 -15.05
CA GLY A 190 -24.66 -10.29 -13.60
C GLY A 190 -23.70 -9.42 -12.80
N PHE A 191 -22.96 -8.55 -13.48
CA PHE A 191 -22.14 -7.47 -12.89
C PHE A 191 -22.70 -6.11 -13.31
N ASP A 192 -22.51 -5.09 -12.48
CA ASP A 192 -22.76 -3.70 -12.89
C ASP A 192 -21.44 -3.06 -13.34
N PHE A 193 -21.26 -2.88 -14.65
CA PHE A 193 -20.09 -2.22 -15.23
C PHE A 193 -20.23 -0.69 -15.31
N PHE A 194 -21.42 -0.14 -15.04
CA PHE A 194 -21.67 1.30 -15.12
C PHE A 194 -21.42 2.00 -13.79
N SER A 195 -21.88 1.42 -12.68
CA SER A 195 -21.78 2.07 -11.38
C SER A 195 -21.90 1.07 -10.23
N CYS A 196 -20.84 0.96 -9.42
CA CYS A 196 -20.93 0.31 -8.12
C CYS A 196 -21.34 1.34 -7.05
N PRO A 197 -22.20 0.96 -6.09
CA PRO A 197 -22.47 1.81 -4.93
C PRO A 197 -21.18 2.05 -4.13
N TYR A 198 -21.00 3.27 -3.62
CA TYR A 198 -19.81 3.59 -2.82
C TYR A 198 -19.85 3.00 -1.41
N ILE A 199 -21.04 3.01 -0.80
CA ILE A 199 -21.29 2.56 0.57
C ILE A 199 -22.71 2.01 0.67
N CYS A 200 -22.88 1.02 1.52
CA CYS A 200 -24.18 0.49 1.92
C CYS A 200 -24.38 0.62 3.44
N LYS A 201 -25.63 0.49 3.90
CA LYS A 201 -25.93 0.46 5.33
C LYS A 201 -25.27 -0.75 6.01
N ASP A 202 -25.01 -0.62 7.30
CA ASP A 202 -24.55 -1.70 8.20
C ASP A 202 -23.25 -2.41 7.79
N ASN A 203 -22.38 -1.76 6.99
CA ASN A 203 -21.17 -2.37 6.45
C ASN A 203 -21.39 -3.65 5.63
N LYS A 204 -22.54 -3.77 4.96
CA LYS A 204 -22.87 -4.97 4.18
C LYS A 204 -22.56 -4.82 2.70
N TRP A 205 -21.42 -4.24 2.35
CA TRP A 205 -21.03 -4.08 0.95
C TRP A 205 -19.89 -4.98 0.49
N ALA A 206 -19.84 -5.26 -0.82
CA ALA A 206 -18.97 -6.29 -1.38
C ALA A 206 -17.48 -6.06 -1.08
N ASP A 207 -17.00 -4.83 -1.25
CA ASP A 207 -15.62 -4.42 -0.98
C ASP A 207 -15.29 -4.56 0.52
N PHE A 208 -16.18 -4.09 1.40
CA PHE A 208 -15.99 -4.20 2.85
C PHE A 208 -15.93 -5.63 3.35
N ALA A 209 -16.86 -6.46 2.88
CA ALA A 209 -16.92 -7.87 3.22
C ALA A 209 -15.64 -8.60 2.78
N PHE A 210 -15.14 -8.29 1.58
CA PHE A 210 -13.91 -8.88 1.07
C PHE A 210 -12.70 -8.46 1.88
N TRP A 211 -12.43 -7.15 1.99
CA TRP A 211 -11.24 -6.65 2.68
C TRP A 211 -11.27 -6.94 4.18
N GLY A 212 -12.46 -7.00 4.79
CA GLY A 212 -12.59 -7.38 6.19
C GLY A 212 -12.16 -8.84 6.44
N LEU A 213 -12.56 -9.76 5.56
CA LEU A 213 -12.08 -11.15 5.63
C LEU A 213 -10.58 -11.22 5.30
N ALA A 214 -10.13 -10.51 4.26
CA ALA A 214 -8.73 -10.47 3.84
C ALA A 214 -7.80 -9.99 4.97
N SER A 215 -8.12 -8.84 5.58
CA SER A 215 -7.42 -8.26 6.73
C SER A 215 -7.38 -9.21 7.92
N LYS A 216 -8.53 -9.80 8.28
CA LYS A 216 -8.62 -10.79 9.37
C LYS A 216 -7.69 -11.98 9.10
N THR A 217 -7.77 -12.55 7.91
CA THR A 217 -6.98 -13.71 7.52
C THR A 217 -5.48 -13.40 7.49
N PHE A 218 -5.08 -12.23 6.97
CA PHE A 218 -3.69 -11.82 6.93
C PHE A 218 -3.11 -11.61 8.34
N ALA A 219 -3.88 -11.00 9.25
CA ALA A 219 -3.49 -10.85 10.65
C ALA A 219 -3.27 -12.19 11.37
N GLN A 220 -4.09 -13.21 11.08
CA GLN A 220 -3.92 -14.56 11.63
C GLN A 220 -2.66 -15.27 11.11
N LEU A 221 -2.16 -14.88 9.94
CA LEU A 221 -0.93 -15.43 9.35
C LEU A 221 0.32 -14.68 9.78
N ALA A 222 0.21 -13.46 10.32
CA ALA A 222 1.33 -12.69 10.82
C ALA A 222 1.93 -13.28 12.11
N SER A 223 3.24 -13.23 12.25
CA SER A 223 3.95 -13.76 13.42
C SER A 223 5.31 -13.07 13.65
N GLY A 224 5.81 -13.16 14.89
CA GLY A 224 7.01 -12.45 15.31
C GLY A 224 6.78 -10.94 15.36
N GLU A 225 7.70 -10.16 14.82
CA GLU A 225 7.55 -8.71 14.72
C GLU A 225 6.68 -8.30 13.53
N ILE A 226 5.74 -7.40 13.77
CA ILE A 226 4.88 -6.83 12.73
C ILE A 226 5.05 -5.31 12.70
N TYR A 227 4.74 -4.72 11.55
CA TYR A 227 4.97 -3.31 11.28
C TYR A 227 3.67 -2.64 10.87
N VAL A 228 3.46 -1.39 11.29
CA VAL A 228 2.27 -0.61 10.94
C VAL A 228 2.70 0.77 10.51
N ILE A 229 2.47 1.14 9.25
CA ILE A 229 2.77 2.49 8.77
C ILE A 229 1.53 3.39 8.89
N LEU A 230 1.63 4.46 9.67
CA LEU A 230 0.56 5.44 9.89
C LEU A 230 0.92 6.82 9.36
N ASN A 231 -0.09 7.65 9.08
CA ASN A 231 0.08 9.01 8.57
C ASN A 231 -0.17 10.04 9.67
N GLY A 232 0.90 10.62 10.21
CA GLY A 232 0.88 11.71 11.20
C GLY A 232 0.61 13.10 10.62
N SER A 233 0.42 13.20 9.30
CA SER A 233 0.13 14.44 8.56
C SER A 233 -1.20 14.40 7.80
N GLN A 234 -2.17 13.62 8.28
CA GLN A 234 -3.44 13.50 7.57
C GLN A 234 -4.16 14.85 7.40
N ALA A 235 -4.67 15.08 6.19
CA ALA A 235 -5.46 16.26 5.87
C ALA A 235 -6.70 16.36 6.77
N ASN A 236 -7.19 17.59 6.96
CA ASN A 236 -8.35 17.90 7.82
C ASN A 236 -8.16 17.49 9.29
N HIS A 237 -6.91 17.43 9.79
CA HIS A 237 -6.59 17.06 11.18
C HIS A 237 -7.17 15.70 11.60
N ARG A 238 -7.29 14.76 10.66
CA ARG A 238 -7.70 13.39 10.99
C ARG A 238 -6.57 12.70 11.76
N SER A 239 -6.95 11.91 12.76
CA SER A 239 -6.01 11.13 13.57
C SER A 239 -5.26 10.07 12.78
N ALA A 240 -4.02 9.80 13.19
CA ALA A 240 -3.16 8.80 12.56
C ALA A 240 -3.72 7.39 12.75
N PHE A 241 -4.19 7.09 13.97
CA PHE A 241 -4.93 5.89 14.30
C PHE A 241 -6.44 6.17 14.39
N ARG A 242 -7.25 5.20 13.94
CA ARG A 242 -8.71 5.30 13.92
C ARG A 242 -9.33 3.99 14.37
N ASN A 243 -10.18 4.04 15.39
CA ASN A 243 -10.87 2.86 15.94
C ASN A 243 -11.79 2.16 14.93
N ASN A 244 -12.21 2.87 13.88
CA ASN A 244 -13.01 2.35 12.77
C ASN A 244 -12.17 2.09 11.50
N SER A 245 -10.86 1.84 11.63
CA SER A 245 -10.01 1.39 10.51
C SER A 245 -10.07 -0.14 10.37
N TYR A 246 -9.66 -0.67 9.22
CA TYR A 246 -9.45 -2.13 9.05
C TYR A 246 -8.43 -2.65 10.07
N PHE A 247 -7.36 -1.90 10.30
CA PHE A 247 -6.35 -2.26 11.29
C PHE A 247 -6.94 -2.45 12.68
N ALA A 248 -7.72 -1.48 13.16
CA ALA A 248 -8.38 -1.59 14.47
C ALA A 248 -9.49 -2.65 14.51
N SER A 249 -10.25 -2.83 13.42
CA SER A 249 -11.48 -3.64 13.43
C SER A 249 -11.22 -5.12 13.14
N PHE A 250 -10.24 -5.43 12.31
CA PHE A 250 -10.04 -6.78 11.74
C PHE A 250 -8.63 -7.29 11.90
N GLU A 251 -7.62 -6.42 11.96
CA GLU A 251 -6.23 -6.88 11.95
C GLU A 251 -5.70 -7.05 13.37
N LEU A 252 -5.60 -5.95 14.12
CA LEU A 252 -5.08 -5.95 15.49
C LEU A 252 -5.79 -6.97 16.39
N PRO A 253 -7.14 -7.06 16.45
CA PRO A 253 -7.83 -8.04 17.29
C PRO A 253 -7.63 -9.50 16.87
N ASN A 254 -7.15 -9.76 15.66
CA ASN A 254 -6.94 -11.11 15.13
C ASN A 254 -5.45 -11.50 15.07
N LEU A 255 -4.54 -10.66 15.57
CA LEU A 255 -3.14 -11.03 15.76
C LEU A 255 -3.04 -12.15 16.81
N ARG A 256 -2.18 -13.14 16.54
CA ARG A 256 -2.02 -14.31 17.41
C ARG A 256 -1.20 -13.94 18.65
N GLN A 257 -1.79 -14.08 19.84
CA GLN A 257 -1.09 -13.83 21.11
C GLN A 257 -0.25 -15.03 21.59
N ASN A 258 -0.60 -16.24 21.15
CA ASN A 258 -0.03 -17.48 21.67
C ASN A 258 0.27 -18.54 20.60
N GLY A 259 1.01 -19.57 21.01
CA GLY A 259 1.48 -20.64 20.15
C GLY A 259 2.76 -20.32 19.38
N THR A 260 3.16 -21.25 18.51
CA THR A 260 4.43 -21.20 17.76
C THR A 260 4.55 -19.98 16.85
N TYR A 261 3.44 -19.56 16.24
CA TYR A 261 3.38 -18.42 15.31
C TYR A 261 2.67 -17.22 15.96
N ARG A 262 3.02 -16.90 17.20
CA ARG A 262 2.52 -15.69 17.87
C ARG A 262 3.20 -14.43 17.36
N VAL A 263 2.50 -13.31 17.43
CA VAL A 263 3.09 -11.97 17.33
C VAL A 263 3.77 -11.63 18.65
N THR A 264 4.97 -11.07 18.58
CA THR A 264 5.76 -10.66 19.74
C THR A 264 5.70 -9.16 19.94
N LYS A 265 5.79 -8.39 18.85
CA LYS A 265 5.93 -6.94 18.90
C LYS A 265 5.22 -6.26 17.73
N VAL A 266 4.59 -5.13 18.02
CA VAL A 266 4.01 -4.20 17.04
C VAL A 266 4.92 -2.97 16.95
N ASN A 267 5.57 -2.81 15.80
CA ASN A 267 6.39 -1.64 15.49
C ASN A 267 5.54 -0.64 14.67
N VAL A 268 5.21 0.50 15.25
CA VAL A 268 4.45 1.57 14.58
C VAL A 268 5.41 2.59 13.98
N LEU A 269 5.29 2.85 12.69
CA LEU A 269 6.10 3.81 11.94
C LEU A 269 5.19 4.97 11.54
N VAL A 270 5.36 6.13 12.17
CA VAL A 270 4.52 7.31 11.94
C VAL A 270 5.21 8.23 10.97
N LEU A 271 4.58 8.49 9.82
CA LEU A 271 5.16 9.32 8.77
C LEU A 271 4.51 10.70 8.73
N HIS A 272 5.35 11.71 8.68
CA HIS A 272 4.97 13.08 8.41
C HIS A 272 5.32 13.45 6.97
N SER A 273 4.39 14.13 6.30
CA SER A 273 4.63 14.58 4.94
C SER A 273 5.75 15.63 4.92
N PRO A 274 6.74 15.54 4.01
CA PRO A 274 7.72 16.62 3.82
C PRO A 274 7.04 17.94 3.48
N ASP A 275 7.48 19.02 4.14
CA ASP A 275 6.83 20.34 4.23
C ASP A 275 5.33 20.31 4.64
N GLY A 276 4.87 19.20 5.22
CA GLY A 276 3.50 18.99 5.65
C GLY A 276 3.27 19.42 7.09
N THR A 277 2.00 19.62 7.43
CA THR A 277 1.62 19.86 8.83
C THR A 277 1.75 18.56 9.62
N VAL A 278 2.44 18.63 10.76
CA VAL A 278 2.47 17.56 11.76
C VAL A 278 1.19 17.65 12.59
N VAL A 279 0.41 16.57 12.64
CA VAL A 279 -0.87 16.48 13.34
C VAL A 279 -0.76 15.69 14.65
N GLU A 280 -0.07 14.55 14.60
CA GLU A 280 0.13 13.62 15.71
C GLU A 280 1.49 12.93 15.59
N ARG A 281 2.24 12.89 16.69
CA ARG A 281 3.49 12.12 16.86
C ARG A 281 3.30 10.89 17.74
N CYS A 282 4.27 10.00 17.73
CA CYS A 282 4.34 8.88 18.69
C CYS A 282 4.03 9.32 20.13
N GLY A 283 3.12 8.61 20.80
CA GLY A 283 2.69 8.91 22.18
C GLY A 283 1.66 10.04 22.32
N GLU A 284 1.16 10.62 21.22
CA GLU A 284 0.14 11.67 21.24
C GLU A 284 -1.24 11.17 20.79
N LYS A 285 -2.30 11.66 21.45
CA LYS A 285 -3.70 11.50 21.03
C LYS A 285 -4.03 10.06 20.63
N SER A 286 -4.43 9.82 19.37
CA SER A 286 -4.80 8.49 18.89
C SER A 286 -3.64 7.48 18.89
N LEU A 287 -2.40 7.94 18.83
CA LEU A 287 -1.22 7.06 18.88
C LEU A 287 -0.94 6.59 20.31
N PHE A 288 -1.29 7.39 21.31
CA PHE A 288 -1.33 6.93 22.71
C PHE A 288 -2.44 5.88 22.91
N ASP A 289 -3.65 6.14 22.39
CA ASP A 289 -4.76 5.17 22.47
C ASP A 289 -4.39 3.83 21.80
N LEU A 290 -3.68 3.89 20.66
CA LEU A 290 -3.17 2.70 19.97
C LEU A 290 -2.13 1.95 20.83
N GLU A 291 -1.20 2.67 21.46
CA GLU A 291 -0.20 2.09 22.34
C GLU A 291 -0.85 1.35 23.52
N GLU A 292 -1.84 1.96 24.17
CA GLU A 292 -2.62 1.32 25.22
C GLU A 292 -3.35 0.07 24.70
N LEU A 293 -3.99 0.16 23.52
CA LEU A 293 -4.72 -0.94 22.93
C LEU A 293 -3.80 -2.14 22.62
N VAL A 294 -2.64 -1.89 22.00
CA VAL A 294 -1.65 -2.93 21.69
C VAL A 294 -1.16 -3.62 22.96
N ARG A 295 -0.79 -2.84 23.99
CA ARG A 295 -0.32 -3.41 25.26
C ARG A 295 -1.41 -4.16 26.00
N SER A 296 -2.66 -3.69 25.95
CA SER A 296 -3.79 -4.39 26.56
C SER A 296 -4.04 -5.78 25.95
N GLN A 297 -3.60 -5.99 24.71
CA GLN A 297 -3.64 -7.28 24.02
C GLN A 297 -2.38 -8.14 24.26
N GLY A 298 -1.45 -7.69 25.11
CA GLY A 298 -0.29 -8.47 25.52
C GLY A 298 0.87 -8.47 24.53
N PHE A 299 0.91 -7.52 23.59
CA PHE A 299 2.02 -7.35 22.65
C PHE A 299 3.00 -6.28 23.11
N ASP A 300 4.28 -6.46 22.79
CA ASP A 300 5.26 -5.38 22.92
C ASP A 300 4.94 -4.28 21.90
N TYR A 301 5.20 -3.03 22.27
CA TYR A 301 4.93 -1.87 21.44
C TYR A 301 6.20 -1.02 21.27
N ALA A 302 6.47 -0.61 20.04
CA ALA A 302 7.42 0.45 19.74
C ALA A 302 6.81 1.42 18.73
N CYS A 303 7.19 2.68 18.81
CA CYS A 303 6.77 3.71 17.87
C CYS A 303 7.98 4.56 17.45
N GLU A 304 8.09 4.83 16.17
CA GLU A 304 9.13 5.67 15.58
C GLU A 304 8.50 6.70 14.64
N ASP A 305 8.80 7.97 14.89
CA ASP A 305 8.46 9.06 13.98
C ASP A 305 9.53 9.14 12.88
N ASP A 306 9.08 9.20 11.63
CA ASP A 306 9.91 9.51 10.45
C ASP A 306 11.20 8.67 10.30
N PRO A 307 11.11 7.31 10.25
CA PRO A 307 12.29 6.47 10.01
C PRO A 307 13.03 6.90 8.74
N GLU A 308 14.37 6.92 8.80
CA GLU A 308 15.22 7.50 7.76
C GLU A 308 14.94 6.89 6.38
N GLU A 309 14.81 5.56 6.30
CA GLU A 309 14.55 4.85 5.04
C GLU A 309 13.22 5.26 4.40
N LEU A 310 12.20 5.49 5.22
CA LEU A 310 10.88 5.91 4.73
C LEU A 310 10.89 7.38 4.29
N ILE A 311 11.60 8.26 5.02
CA ILE A 311 11.80 9.64 4.60
C ILE A 311 12.53 9.71 3.26
N LEU A 312 13.59 8.91 3.06
CA LEU A 312 14.31 8.84 1.78
C LEU A 312 13.37 8.47 0.62
N ILE A 313 12.45 7.52 0.82
CA ILE A 313 11.46 7.16 -0.20
C ILE A 313 10.47 8.31 -0.43
N MET A 314 9.97 8.97 0.62
CA MET A 314 9.06 10.11 0.48
C MET A 314 9.71 11.29 -0.25
N CYS A 315 11.01 11.49 -0.06
CA CYS A 315 11.79 12.54 -0.71
C CYS A 315 11.96 12.36 -2.22
N SER A 316 11.77 11.15 -2.77
CA SER A 316 11.82 10.90 -4.21
C SER A 316 10.87 11.80 -5.03
N ASN A 317 9.73 12.18 -4.44
CA ASN A 317 8.71 13.03 -5.08
C ASN A 317 8.67 14.47 -4.51
N LYS A 318 9.47 14.77 -3.48
CA LYS A 318 9.51 16.07 -2.78
C LYS A 318 10.94 16.50 -2.42
N TRP A 319 11.87 16.34 -3.36
CA TRP A 319 13.31 16.55 -3.12
C TRP A 319 13.70 17.96 -2.65
N GLU A 320 12.88 18.98 -2.94
CA GLU A 320 13.13 20.37 -2.50
C GLU A 320 12.76 20.62 -1.03
N ALA A 321 11.91 19.76 -0.45
CA ALA A 321 11.38 19.91 0.90
C ALA A 321 12.50 19.95 1.94
N ARG A 322 12.28 20.68 3.04
CA ARG A 322 13.33 20.90 4.04
C ARG A 322 13.90 19.59 4.58
N GLU A 323 13.03 18.62 4.84
CA GLU A 323 13.38 17.29 5.35
C GLU A 323 14.20 16.47 4.33
N CYS A 324 14.11 16.82 3.05
CA CYS A 324 14.73 16.09 1.94
C CYS A 324 16.08 16.66 1.48
N GLN A 325 16.56 17.73 2.11
CA GLN A 325 17.82 18.40 1.76
C GLN A 325 19.05 17.67 2.34
N ILE A 326 19.16 16.37 2.04
CA ILE A 326 20.19 15.42 2.52
C ILE A 326 21.62 15.97 2.26
N ALA A 327 21.83 16.65 1.12
CA ALA A 327 23.13 17.23 0.77
C ALA A 327 23.54 18.44 1.64
N ARG A 328 22.60 19.20 2.23
CA ARG A 328 22.97 20.37 3.07
C ARG A 328 23.53 19.96 4.42
N GLN A 329 23.08 18.84 4.98
CA GLN A 329 23.57 18.34 6.26
C GLN A 329 24.94 17.68 6.14
N ALA A 330 25.17 16.87 5.10
CA ALA A 330 26.49 16.27 4.82
C ALA A 330 27.55 17.32 4.43
N LEU A 331 27.15 18.39 3.72
CA LEU A 331 28.04 19.52 3.44
C LEU A 331 28.41 20.27 4.73
N ARG A 332 27.48 20.57 5.65
CA ARG A 332 27.82 21.26 6.91
C ARG A 332 28.89 20.54 7.74
N GLN A 333 28.80 19.22 7.87
CA GLN A 333 29.82 18.45 8.60
C GLN A 333 31.21 18.48 7.95
N THR A 334 31.28 18.55 6.61
CA THR A 334 32.57 18.66 5.90
C THR A 334 33.17 20.08 5.94
N TRP A 335 32.34 21.13 6.13
CA TRP A 335 32.82 22.50 6.35
C TRP A 335 33.29 22.75 7.79
N ASP A 336 32.65 22.14 8.81
CA ASP A 336 33.08 22.28 10.21
C ASP A 336 34.42 21.58 10.49
N ILE A 337 34.70 20.44 9.83
CA ILE A 337 36.02 19.78 9.89
C ILE A 337 37.11 20.64 9.22
N LYS A 338 36.77 21.41 8.18
CA LYS A 338 37.73 22.32 7.50
C LYS A 338 38.01 23.61 8.26
N LEU A 339 37.13 24.02 9.18
CA LEU A 339 37.33 25.21 10.01
C LEU A 339 38.09 24.91 11.31
N TYR A 340 38.08 23.67 11.81
CA TYR A 340 38.92 23.25 12.95
C TYR A 340 40.37 22.89 12.59
N GLY A 341 40.68 22.74 11.30
CA GLY A 341 42.01 22.35 10.80
C GLY A 341 42.88 23.48 10.25
N LYS A 342 42.55 24.76 10.50
CA LYS A 342 43.32 25.89 9.97
C LYS A 342 43.90 26.79 11.07
N SER A 343 44.67 26.17 11.95
CA SER A 343 45.80 26.85 12.59
C SER A 343 47.07 26.08 12.25
N ASN A 344 48.04 26.83 11.75
CA ASN A 344 49.43 26.49 11.49
C ASN A 344 49.84 25.81 10.17
N SER A 345 50.87 26.46 9.60
CA SER A 345 51.88 25.96 8.68
C SER A 345 51.70 26.23 7.18
N ASN A 346 52.34 27.33 6.79
CA ASN A 346 53.26 27.50 5.68
C ASN A 346 52.90 27.11 4.24
N ARG A 347 53.17 28.11 3.40
CA ARG A 347 53.23 28.11 1.93
C ARG A 347 53.99 26.90 1.37
N ASN A 348 53.41 26.32 0.30
CA ASN A 348 54.02 25.52 -0.78
C ASN A 348 53.41 24.13 -0.97
N SER A 349 52.16 24.03 -1.47
CA SER A 349 51.64 22.77 -2.04
C SER A 349 50.32 22.97 -2.81
N LEU A 350 50.31 23.80 -3.84
CA LEU A 350 49.11 24.03 -4.67
C LEU A 350 49.16 23.40 -6.08
N SER A 351 50.03 22.40 -6.31
CA SER A 351 50.22 21.84 -7.66
C SER A 351 49.94 20.34 -7.84
N LEU A 352 49.36 19.62 -6.88
CA LEU A 352 49.26 18.15 -6.97
C LEU A 352 47.86 17.53 -7.09
N ILE A 353 46.77 18.31 -7.07
CA ILE A 353 45.41 17.73 -7.16
C ILE A 353 44.79 17.82 -8.57
N VAL A 354 45.37 18.62 -9.48
CA VAL A 354 44.84 18.77 -10.85
C VAL A 354 45.39 17.71 -11.83
N PHE A 355 46.48 17.02 -11.48
CA PHE A 355 47.11 16.04 -12.39
C PHE A 355 46.53 14.63 -12.32
N SER A 356 45.75 14.26 -11.31
CA SER A 356 45.20 12.91 -11.18
C SER A 356 43.96 12.67 -12.06
N CYS A 357 43.20 13.69 -12.46
CA CYS A 357 42.02 13.50 -13.32
C CYS A 357 42.35 13.40 -14.82
N LEU A 358 43.47 13.98 -15.28
CA LEU A 358 43.82 13.97 -16.71
C LEU A 358 44.48 12.65 -17.16
N PHE A 359 45.18 11.94 -16.27
CA PHE A 359 45.79 10.65 -16.58
C PHE A 359 44.77 9.50 -16.69
N PHE A 360 43.65 9.57 -15.96
CA PHE A 360 42.61 8.54 -16.05
C PHE A 360 41.86 8.59 -17.38
N ILE A 361 41.71 9.77 -18.01
CA ILE A 361 41.00 9.87 -19.29
C ILE A 361 41.85 9.30 -20.45
N GLN A 362 43.17 9.53 -20.45
CA GLN A 362 44.05 8.95 -21.48
C GLN A 362 44.23 7.43 -21.36
N TYR A 363 44.20 6.87 -20.15
CA TYR A 363 44.39 5.43 -19.95
C TYR A 363 43.20 4.59 -20.46
N TYR A 364 41.97 5.11 -20.41
CA TYR A 364 40.78 4.40 -20.88
C TYR A 364 40.51 4.56 -22.39
N SER A 365 41.01 5.61 -23.04
CA SER A 365 40.88 5.78 -24.50
C SER A 365 41.79 4.84 -25.31
N LEU A 366 42.90 4.35 -24.75
CA LEU A 366 43.83 3.44 -25.45
C LEU A 366 43.48 1.96 -25.36
N LYS A 367 42.59 1.55 -24.44
CA LYS A 367 42.16 0.14 -24.30
C LYS A 367 40.99 -0.27 -25.21
N ILE A 368 40.34 0.70 -25.87
CA ILE A 368 39.21 0.44 -26.79
C ILE A 368 39.68 0.20 -28.23
N ILE A 369 40.94 0.54 -28.57
CA ILE A 369 41.47 0.41 -29.94
C ILE A 369 42.21 -0.93 -30.18
N SER A 370 42.57 -1.69 -29.14
CA SER A 370 43.33 -2.96 -29.29
C SER A 370 42.51 -4.24 -29.08
N GLY A 371 41.17 -4.16 -29.14
CA GLY A 371 40.27 -5.30 -28.89
C GLY A 371 39.50 -5.80 -30.12
N SER A 372 39.97 -5.50 -31.33
CA SER A 372 39.41 -6.02 -32.59
C SER A 372 40.52 -6.40 -33.55
N MET A 373 41.09 -7.58 -33.32
CA MET A 373 41.60 -8.50 -34.35
C MET A 373 41.28 -9.93 -33.92
#